data_AF-A0A957GRJ1-F1
#
_entry.id   AF-A0A957GRJ1-F1
#
_cell.length_a   1.000
_cell.length_b   1.000
_cell.length_c   1.000
_cell.angle_alpha   90.00
_cell.angle_beta   90.00
_cell.angle_gamma   90.00
#
_symmetry.space_group_name_H-M   'P 1'
#
loop_
_entity.id
_entity.type
_entity.pdbx_description
1 polymer ?
#
loop_
_entity_poly.entity_id
_entity_poly.type
_entity_poly.pdbx_seq_one_letter_code
_entity_poly.pdbx_strand_id
1 'polypeptide(L)' 'MEQKLAELKERLSEVNDLNMAGAVLGWDQQTHMPPGGAAARGRQMATLGRLSHEKFTDARVGQLLDDLQAYGES' A
#
# COMPACT_ATOMS: atom_id res chain seq x y z
N MET A 1 -7.65 -20.82 9.38
CA MET A 1 -6.34 -20.12 9.37
C MET A 1 -5.92 -19.77 7.94
N GLU A 2 -5.83 -20.74 7.03
CA GLU A 2 -5.38 -20.50 5.64
C GLU A 2 -6.21 -19.44 4.89
N GLN A 3 -7.54 -19.47 4.99
CA GLN A 3 -8.41 -18.44 4.38
C GLN A 3 -8.16 -17.03 4.95
N LYS A 4 -7.98 -16.90 6.27
CA LYS A 4 -7.68 -15.61 6.91
C LYS A 4 -6.30 -15.09 6.51
N LEU A 5 -5.31 -15.98 6.39
CA LEU A 5 -3.98 -15.63 5.88
C LEU A 5 -4.04 -15.19 4.42
N ALA A 6 -4.83 -15.87 3.59
CA ALA A 6 -5.04 -15.46 2.20
C ALA A 6 -5.67 -14.06 2.12
N GLU A 7 -6.71 -13.78 2.91
CA GLU A 7 -7.35 -12.46 3.00
C GLU A 7 -6.34 -11.37 3.44
N LEU A 8 -5.54 -11.66 4.47
CA LEU A 8 -4.51 -10.72 4.95
C LEU A 8 -3.47 -10.43 3.85
N LYS A 9 -2.99 -11.48 3.16
CA LYS A 9 -2.02 -11.34 2.07
C LYS A 9 -2.59 -10.52 0.92
N GLU A 10 -3.84 -10.74 0.53
CA GLU A 10 -4.51 -9.98 -0.53
C GLU A 10 -4.56 -8.49 -0.17
N ARG A 11 -5.03 -8.16 1.04
CA ARG A 11 -5.09 -6.78 1.53
C ARG A 11 -3.72 -6.10 1.55
N LEU A 12 -2.68 -6.79 2.04
CA LEU A 12 -1.33 -6.25 2.07
C LEU A 12 -0.70 -6.14 0.67
N SER A 13 -1.07 -7.03 -0.26
CA SER A 13 -0.61 -6.96 -1.64
C SER A 13 -1.13 -5.69 -2.32
N GLU A 14 -2.39 -5.31 -2.11
CA GLU A 14 -2.93 -4.05 -2.66
C GLU A 14 -2.19 -2.81 -2.11
N VAL A 15 -1.88 -2.80 -0.82
CA VAL A 15 -1.08 -1.72 -0.20
C VAL A 15 0.30 -1.67 -0.85
N ASN A 16 0.93 -2.83 -1.06
CA ASN A 16 2.22 -2.92 -1.72
C ASN A 16 2.17 -2.40 -3.17
N ASP A 17 1.14 -2.76 -3.94
CA ASP A 17 0.98 -2.31 -5.32
C ASP A 17 0.84 -0.77 -5.42
N LEU A 18 0.09 -0.16 -4.50
CA LEU A 18 -0.02 1.30 -4.41
C LEU A 18 1.32 1.97 -4.09
N ASN A 19 2.09 1.37 -3.17
CA ASN A 19 3.43 1.85 -2.83
C ASN A 19 4.40 1.70 -4.01
N MET A 20 4.33 0.60 -4.74
CA MET A 20 5.16 0.35 -5.93
C MET A 20 4.81 1.31 -7.08
N ALA A 21 3.52 1.60 -7.30
CA ALA A 21 3.11 2.64 -8.23
C ALA A 21 3.68 4.01 -7.82
N GLY A 22 3.63 4.33 -6.53
CA GLY A 22 4.26 5.54 -5.97
C GLY A 22 5.77 5.56 -6.19
N ALA A 23 6.46 4.43 -6.05
CA ALA A 23 7.90 4.31 -6.26
C ALA A 23 8.28 4.55 -7.74
N VAL A 24 7.53 4.00 -8.69
CA VAL A 24 7.73 4.23 -10.13
C VAL A 24 7.52 5.71 -10.47
N LEU A 25 6.46 6.34 -9.94
CA LEU A 25 6.24 7.77 -10.12
C LEU A 25 7.33 8.61 -9.44
N GLY A 26 7.84 8.18 -8.29
CA GLY A 26 8.96 8.84 -7.62
C GLY A 26 10.23 8.79 -8.45
N TRP A 27 10.56 7.63 -9.03
CA TRP A 27 11.69 7.49 -9.96
C TRP A 27 11.53 8.37 -11.19
N ASP A 28 10.38 8.31 -11.86
CA ASP A 28 10.08 9.13 -13.04
C ASP A 28 10.20 10.63 -12.76
N GLN A 29 9.81 11.07 -11.55
CA GLN A 29 9.94 12.47 -11.13
C GLN A 29 11.40 12.95 -11.18
N GLN A 30 12.33 12.06 -10.84
CA GLN A 30 13.76 12.37 -10.73
C GLN A 30 14.50 12.21 -12.07
N THR A 31 14.00 11.38 -12.98
CA THR A 31 14.73 11.01 -14.21
C THR A 31 14.13 11.57 -15.50
N HIS A 32 12.80 11.69 -15.59
CA HIS A 32 12.11 11.96 -16.87
C HIS A 32 11.03 13.04 -16.81
N MET A 33 10.54 13.42 -15.64
CA MET A 33 9.42 14.36 -15.54
C MET A 33 9.78 15.75 -16.12
N PRO A 34 8.95 16.30 -17.01
CA PRO A 34 9.20 17.61 -17.60
C PRO A 34 9.01 18.74 -16.58
N PRO A 35 9.65 19.90 -16.80
CA PRO A 35 9.38 21.12 -16.03
C PRO A 35 7.88 21.47 -16.00
N GLY A 36 7.37 21.89 -14.85
CA GLY A 36 5.95 22.21 -14.65
C GLY A 36 5.06 21.04 -14.23
N GLY A 37 5.55 19.79 -14.26
CA GLY A 37 4.79 18.60 -13.85
C GLY A 37 4.59 18.44 -12.33
N ALA A 38 5.31 19.19 -11.51
CA ALA A 38 5.41 18.99 -10.06
C ALA A 38 4.05 19.01 -9.34
N ALA A 39 3.16 19.95 -9.68
CA ALA A 39 1.86 20.05 -9.02
C ALA A 39 0.96 18.84 -9.31
N ALA A 40 0.98 18.32 -10.54
CA ALA A 40 0.21 17.12 -10.90
C ALA A 40 0.81 15.87 -10.24
N ARG A 41 2.13 15.72 -10.26
CA ARG A 41 2.85 14.63 -9.58
C ARG A 41 2.59 14.62 -8.08
N GLY A 42 2.63 15.78 -7.43
CA GLY A 42 2.29 15.92 -6.01
C GLY A 42 0.88 15.40 -5.68
N ARG A 43 -0.13 15.73 -6.50
CA ARG A 43 -1.50 15.21 -6.31
C ARG A 43 -1.59 13.68 -6.48
N GLN A 44 -0.87 13.12 -7.46
CA GLN A 44 -0.82 11.67 -7.67
C GLN A 44 -0.19 10.98 -6.46
N MET A 45 0.97 11.44 -6.01
CA MET A 45 1.69 10.88 -4.85
C MET A 45 0.84 10.97 -3.57
N ALA A 46 0.19 12.11 -3.33
CA ALA A 46 -0.70 12.28 -2.18
C ALA A 46 -1.91 11.32 -2.22
N THR A 47 -2.47 11.10 -3.40
CA THR A 47 -3.61 10.17 -3.58
C THR A 47 -3.19 8.73 -3.29
N LEU A 48 -2.07 8.27 -3.87
CA LEU A 48 -1.55 6.92 -3.64
C LEU A 48 -1.17 6.72 -2.18
N GLY A 49 -0.48 7.69 -1.57
CA GLY A 49 -0.10 7.63 -0.16
C GLY A 49 -1.31 7.54 0.78
N ARG A 50 -2.35 8.36 0.54
CA ARG A 50 -3.59 8.30 1.32
C ARG A 50 -4.27 6.94 1.20
N LEU A 51 -4.45 6.43 -0.02
CA LEU A 51 -5.12 5.15 -0.25
C LEU A 51 -4.34 3.97 0.34
N SER A 52 -3.02 3.98 0.20
CA SER A 52 -2.13 2.98 0.79
C SER A 52 -2.25 2.99 2.32
N HIS A 53 -2.19 4.17 2.94
CA HIS A 53 -2.34 4.31 4.37
C HIS A 53 -3.72 3.86 4.87
N GLU A 54 -4.81 4.36 4.28
CA GLU A 54 -6.19 3.98 4.65
C GLU A 54 -6.38 2.46 4.62
N LYS A 55 -5.93 1.79 3.55
CA LYS A 55 -6.03 0.33 3.40
C LYS A 55 -5.16 -0.42 4.41
N PHE A 56 -3.95 0.06 4.67
CA PHE A 56 -3.03 -0.57 5.62
C PHE A 56 -3.56 -0.49 7.06
N THR A 57 -4.19 0.63 7.41
CA THR A 57 -4.75 0.88 8.75
C THR A 57 -6.21 0.43 8.90
N ASP A 58 -6.77 -0.26 7.91
CA ASP A 58 -8.13 -0.78 7.98
C ASP A 58 -8.27 -1.72 9.19
N ALA A 59 -9.33 -1.53 9.99
CA ALA A 59 -9.54 -2.30 11.22
C ALA A 59 -9.56 -3.82 10.98
N ARG A 60 -9.96 -4.27 9.78
CA ARG A 60 -9.93 -5.67 9.38
C ARG A 60 -8.52 -6.24 9.33
N VAL A 61 -7.52 -5.44 8.95
CA VAL A 61 -6.10 -5.87 8.97
C VAL A 61 -5.69 -6.21 10.40
N GLY A 62 -6.02 -5.36 11.38
CA GLY A 62 -5.77 -5.63 12.81
C GLY A 62 -6.48 -6.91 13.29
N GLN A 63 -7.77 -7.05 12.99
CA GLN A 63 -8.53 -8.26 13.35
C GLN A 63 -7.93 -9.54 12.75
N LEU A 64 -7.47 -9.50 11.49
CA LEU A 64 -6.83 -10.63 10.84
C LEU A 64 -5.49 -10.99 11.50
N LEU A 65 -4.71 -9.98 11.90
CA LEU A 65 -3.45 -10.20 12.63
C LEU A 65 -3.71 -10.85 13.99
N ASP A 66 -4.67 -10.33 14.76
CA ASP A 66 -5.07 -10.89 16.06
C ASP A 66 -5.55 -12.35 15.90
N ASP A 67 -6.40 -12.59 14.90
CA ASP A 67 -6.93 -13.92 14.56
C ASP A 67 -5.84 -14.92 14.17
N LEU A 68 -4.73 -14.46 13.59
CA LEU A 68 -3.64 -15.28 13.07
C LEU A 68 -2.48 -15.44 14.06
N GLN A 69 -2.49 -14.76 15.20
CA GLN A 69 -1.37 -14.73 16.15
C GLN A 69 -0.88 -16.14 16.53
N ALA A 70 -1.79 -17.02 16.96
CA ALA A 70 -1.45 -18.39 17.36
C ALA A 70 -0.88 -19.26 16.24
N TYR A 71 -1.13 -18.92 14.97
CA TYR A 71 -0.58 -19.62 13.81
C TYR A 71 0.80 -19.10 13.39
N GLY A 72 1.15 -17.86 13.74
CA GLY A 72 2.51 -17.34 13.56
C GLY A 72 3.49 -17.86 14.63
N GLU A 73 2.97 -18.26 15.78
CA GLU A 73 3.76 -18.76 16.93
C GLU A 73 3.96 -20.29 16.90
N SER A 74 3.30 -21.01 15.99
CA SER A 74 3.42 -22.47 15.78
C SER A 74 4.50 -22.83 14.76
#